data_AF-A0A3D3NDJ1-F1
#
_entry.id   AF-A0A3D3NDJ1-F1
#
_cell.length_a   1.000
_cell.length_b   1.000
_cell.length_c   1.000
_cell.angle_alpha   90.00
_cell.angle_beta   90.00
_cell.angle_gamma   90.00
#
_symmetry.space_group_name_H-M   'P 1'
#
loop_
_entity.id
_entity.type
_entity.pdbx_description
1 polymer ?
#
loop_
_entity_poly.entity_id
_entity_poly.type
_entity_poly.pdbx_seq_one_letter_code
_entity_poly.pdbx_strand_id
1 'polypeptide(L)'
;MSITISHRDLPKWIGLRQQPDGHYDLGQIKAELAGRKINSRGWRLYLDYGDVLFSPLRGPWIGQSANSNLIFALIWLRLLQSCEMDVPPPPELAFSLRDWDFPGNGLGHTPPHFLRAAWKACLAAAFAGAHLETFVRQEIVPVARWFFGSGAFREIDPGQLKAGWNTICRLFDDWCWEKNPWHGRDEWHPFIRFVEWGDCRVLALASEAALAAESRAMNHCIESYADLCRHGEVRAYSVRDRRSGKRLATATMQREVSGQVERWCVGDVKGARNKTVAGAIHEAVEALNRCYQDAWQREGGATRLR
;
A
#
# COMPACT_ATOMS: atom_id res chain seq x y z
N MET A 1 7.96 -32.46 -5.08
CA MET A 1 6.77 -32.96 -4.35
C MET A 1 5.58 -32.89 -5.30
N SER A 2 4.88 -33.99 -5.54
CA SER A 2 3.63 -33.96 -6.31
C SER A 2 2.53 -33.42 -5.41
N ILE A 3 1.85 -32.34 -5.82
CA ILE A 3 0.70 -31.81 -5.10
C ILE A 3 -0.50 -32.72 -5.44
N THR A 4 -1.05 -33.41 -4.45
CA THR A 4 -2.28 -34.19 -4.64
C THR A 4 -3.46 -33.24 -4.68
N ILE A 5 -4.12 -33.14 -5.83
CA ILE A 5 -5.31 -32.29 -6.03
C ILE A 5 -6.55 -33.04 -5.49
N SER A 6 -7.33 -32.38 -4.63
CA SER A 6 -8.58 -32.91 -4.06
C SER A 6 -9.77 -32.06 -4.51
N HIS A 7 -10.89 -32.71 -4.85
CA HIS A 7 -12.16 -32.06 -5.20
C HIS A 7 -13.29 -32.58 -4.31
N ARG A 8 -13.19 -32.38 -3.00
CA ARG A 8 -14.12 -32.94 -2.00
C ARG A 8 -14.98 -31.87 -1.34
N ASP A 9 -14.40 -30.71 -1.04
CA ASP A 9 -15.06 -29.69 -0.24
C ASP A 9 -16.16 -28.97 -1.04
N LEU A 10 -15.82 -28.43 -2.20
CA LEU A 10 -16.77 -27.67 -3.02
C LEU A 10 -18.00 -28.48 -3.49
N PRO A 11 -17.86 -29.73 -3.98
CA PRO A 11 -19.01 -30.55 -4.38
C PRO A 11 -19.91 -30.88 -3.20
N LYS A 12 -19.32 -31.12 -2.01
CA LYS A 12 -20.07 -31.30 -0.77
C LYS A 12 -20.84 -30.04 -0.39
N TRP A 13 -20.26 -28.86 -0.55
CA TRP A 13 -20.95 -27.59 -0.29
C TRP A 13 -22.07 -27.32 -1.31
N ILE A 14 -21.91 -27.74 -2.57
CA ILE A 14 -22.96 -27.68 -3.60
C ILE A 14 -24.11 -28.65 -3.26
N GLY A 15 -23.83 -29.75 -2.57
CA GLY A 15 -24.79 -30.82 -2.27
C GLY A 15 -24.81 -31.93 -3.32
N LEU A 16 -23.71 -32.11 -4.06
CA LEU A 16 -23.58 -33.21 -5.02
C LEU A 16 -23.44 -34.55 -4.30
N ARG A 17 -23.91 -35.62 -4.95
CA ARG A 17 -23.73 -36.99 -4.46
C ARG A 17 -22.40 -37.55 -4.96
N GLN A 18 -21.71 -38.29 -4.10
CA GLN A 18 -20.55 -39.07 -4.51
C GLN A 18 -20.99 -40.23 -5.39
N GLN A 19 -20.15 -40.57 -6.36
CA GLN A 19 -20.25 -41.81 -7.13
C GLN A 19 -19.86 -43.00 -6.24
N PRO A 20 -20.19 -44.25 -6.64
CA PRO A 20 -19.88 -45.45 -5.85
C PRO A 20 -18.39 -45.65 -5.55
N ASP A 21 -17.50 -45.07 -6.35
CA ASP A 21 -16.05 -45.09 -6.17
C ASP A 21 -15.54 -44.04 -5.16
N GLY A 22 -16.44 -43.23 -4.59
CA GLY A 22 -16.13 -42.17 -3.64
C GLY A 22 -15.69 -40.84 -4.28
N HIS A 23 -15.67 -40.76 -5.62
CA HIS A 23 -15.32 -39.54 -6.36
C HIS A 23 -16.58 -38.75 -6.74
N TYR A 24 -16.39 -37.47 -7.06
CA TYR A 24 -17.44 -36.62 -7.60
C TYR A 24 -17.30 -36.49 -9.11
N ASP A 25 -18.43 -36.41 -9.83
CA ASP A 25 -18.44 -36.16 -11.26
C ASP A 25 -17.97 -34.71 -11.57
N LEU A 26 -16.78 -34.58 -12.16
CA LEU A 26 -16.21 -33.29 -12.54
C LEU A 26 -17.08 -32.53 -13.57
N GLY A 27 -17.77 -33.25 -14.45
CA GLY A 27 -18.71 -32.67 -15.40
C GLY A 27 -19.93 -32.04 -14.70
N GLN A 28 -20.46 -32.72 -13.68
CA GLN A 28 -21.55 -32.20 -12.85
C GLN A 28 -21.10 -30.96 -12.06
N ILE A 29 -19.91 -31.00 -11.44
CA ILE A 29 -19.37 -29.83 -10.72
C ILE A 29 -19.22 -28.64 -11.67
N LYS A 30 -18.66 -28.87 -12.87
CA LYS A 30 -18.49 -27.82 -13.88
C LYS A 30 -19.84 -27.20 -14.29
N ALA A 31 -20.87 -28.03 -14.50
CA ALA A 31 -22.21 -27.56 -14.87
C ALA A 31 -22.83 -26.69 -13.76
N GLU A 32 -22.72 -27.12 -12.50
CA GLU A 32 -23.18 -26.36 -11.33
C GLU A 32 -22.46 -25.02 -11.19
N LEU A 33 -21.14 -25.01 -11.35
CA LEU A 33 -20.35 -23.78 -11.29
C LEU A 33 -20.68 -22.83 -12.45
N ALA A 34 -20.91 -23.36 -13.66
CA ALA A 34 -21.35 -22.56 -14.81
C ALA A 34 -22.72 -21.90 -14.55
N GLY A 35 -23.69 -22.65 -14.00
CA GLY A 35 -24.98 -22.10 -13.56
C GLY A 35 -24.85 -20.99 -12.51
N ARG A 36 -23.73 -20.98 -11.77
CA ARG A 36 -23.39 -19.97 -10.75
C ARG A 36 -22.42 -18.89 -11.27
N LYS A 37 -22.36 -18.68 -12.60
CA LYS A 37 -21.54 -17.64 -13.26
C LYS A 37 -20.03 -17.81 -13.07
N ILE A 38 -19.55 -19.02 -12.82
CA ILE A 38 -18.13 -19.35 -12.89
C ILE A 38 -17.82 -19.75 -14.33
N ASN A 39 -16.89 -19.03 -14.97
CA ASN A 39 -16.54 -19.29 -16.37
C ASN A 39 -15.46 -20.37 -16.49
N SER A 40 -14.99 -20.62 -17.71
CA SER A 40 -13.94 -21.62 -17.99
C SER A 40 -12.63 -21.35 -17.24
N ARG A 41 -12.27 -20.09 -16.97
CA ARG A 41 -11.08 -19.72 -16.19
C ARG A 41 -11.26 -20.08 -14.72
N GLY A 42 -12.38 -19.69 -14.11
CA GLY A 42 -12.68 -20.06 -12.72
C GLY A 42 -12.76 -21.58 -12.53
N TRP A 43 -13.34 -22.30 -13.49
CA TRP A 43 -13.34 -23.76 -13.52
C TRP A 43 -11.94 -24.34 -13.62
N ARG A 44 -11.10 -23.84 -14.54
CA ARG A 44 -9.71 -24.31 -14.71
C ARG A 44 -8.91 -24.12 -13.42
N LEU A 45 -9.03 -22.96 -12.75
CA LEU A 45 -8.39 -22.75 -11.45
C LEU A 45 -8.86 -23.77 -10.40
N TYR A 46 -10.16 -24.07 -10.33
CA TYR A 46 -10.61 -25.11 -9.40
C TYR A 46 -10.15 -26.51 -9.80
N LEU A 47 -10.11 -26.83 -11.10
CA LEU A 47 -9.64 -28.11 -11.61
C LEU A 47 -8.15 -28.34 -11.31
N ASP A 48 -7.33 -27.31 -11.49
CA ASP A 48 -5.87 -27.42 -11.37
C ASP A 48 -5.39 -27.36 -9.91
N TYR A 49 -6.18 -26.74 -9.00
CA TYR A 49 -5.76 -26.50 -7.61
C TYR A 49 -6.68 -27.13 -6.55
N GLY A 50 -7.89 -27.54 -6.92
CA GLY A 50 -8.84 -28.22 -6.04
C GLY A 50 -9.19 -27.42 -4.78
N ASP A 51 -9.39 -28.14 -3.68
CA ASP A 51 -9.83 -27.57 -2.40
C ASP A 51 -8.78 -26.66 -1.73
N VAL A 52 -7.50 -26.79 -2.10
CA VAL A 52 -6.40 -25.92 -1.60
C VAL A 52 -6.67 -24.46 -1.94
N LEU A 53 -7.36 -24.17 -3.04
CA LEU A 53 -7.74 -22.82 -3.45
C LEU A 53 -8.55 -22.07 -2.38
N PHE A 54 -9.26 -22.81 -1.53
CA PHE A 54 -10.11 -22.27 -0.46
C PHE A 54 -9.43 -22.28 0.91
N SER A 55 -8.24 -22.87 1.05
CA SER A 55 -7.51 -22.93 2.32
C SER A 55 -7.32 -21.55 2.96
N PRO A 56 -6.98 -20.48 2.21
CA PRO A 56 -6.82 -19.15 2.80
C PRO A 56 -8.09 -18.52 3.37
N LEU A 57 -9.26 -19.04 2.98
CA LEU A 57 -10.55 -18.51 3.42
C LEU A 57 -11.10 -19.21 4.67
N ARG A 58 -10.47 -20.31 5.09
CA ARG A 58 -10.89 -21.08 6.27
C ARG A 58 -10.74 -20.25 7.54
N GLY A 59 -11.78 -20.25 8.37
CA GLY A 59 -11.89 -19.42 9.57
C GLY A 59 -12.82 -18.23 9.33
N PRO A 60 -12.33 -17.10 8.79
CA PRO A 60 -13.12 -15.87 8.70
C PRO A 60 -14.36 -15.97 7.79
N TRP A 61 -14.31 -16.81 6.75
CA TRP A 61 -15.37 -16.93 5.75
C TRP A 61 -15.87 -18.36 5.58
N ILE A 62 -14.97 -19.34 5.51
CA ILE A 62 -15.32 -20.75 5.38
C ILE A 62 -15.22 -21.42 6.75
N GLY A 63 -16.35 -21.97 7.21
CA GLY A 63 -16.50 -22.59 8.52
C GLY A 63 -17.75 -23.46 8.61
N GLN A 64 -18.70 -23.03 9.43
CA GLN A 64 -19.65 -23.90 10.13
C GLN A 64 -20.80 -24.47 9.29
N SER A 65 -21.18 -23.86 8.17
CA SER A 65 -22.30 -24.33 7.35
C SER A 65 -21.91 -24.50 5.88
N ALA A 66 -22.44 -25.57 5.25
CA ALA A 66 -22.22 -25.82 3.83
C ALA A 66 -22.69 -24.65 2.95
N ASN A 67 -23.81 -24.01 3.30
CA ASN A 67 -24.36 -22.88 2.57
C ASN A 67 -23.44 -21.65 2.62
N SER A 68 -22.93 -21.28 3.81
CA SER A 68 -21.99 -20.17 3.96
C SER A 68 -20.69 -20.43 3.21
N ASN A 69 -20.17 -21.66 3.31
CA ASN A 69 -18.95 -22.07 2.64
C ASN A 69 -19.09 -21.97 1.11
N LEU A 70 -20.23 -22.42 0.58
CA LEU A 70 -20.54 -22.30 -0.84
C LEU A 70 -20.57 -20.83 -1.29
N ILE A 71 -21.22 -19.95 -0.53
CA ILE A 71 -21.32 -18.52 -0.86
C ILE A 71 -19.91 -17.91 -1.01
N PHE A 72 -19.04 -18.11 -0.02
CA PHE A 72 -17.70 -17.52 -0.06
C PHE A 72 -16.78 -18.18 -1.08
N ALA A 73 -16.90 -19.50 -1.29
CA ALA A 73 -16.18 -20.18 -2.36
C ALA A 73 -16.54 -19.62 -3.75
N LEU A 74 -17.84 -19.34 -3.99
CA LEU A 74 -18.29 -18.74 -5.24
C LEU A 74 -17.83 -17.28 -5.38
N ILE A 75 -17.88 -16.49 -4.31
CA ILE A 75 -17.35 -15.12 -4.30
C ILE A 75 -15.86 -15.14 -4.68
N TRP A 76 -15.09 -16.03 -4.07
CA TRP A 76 -13.65 -16.15 -4.33
C TRP A 76 -13.34 -16.56 -5.76
N LEU A 77 -14.01 -17.60 -6.29
CA LEU A 77 -13.83 -18.02 -7.67
C LEU A 77 -14.19 -16.91 -8.67
N ARG A 78 -15.28 -16.16 -8.41
CA ARG A 78 -15.67 -15.01 -9.26
C ARG A 78 -14.64 -13.89 -9.19
N LEU A 79 -14.07 -13.64 -8.03
CA LEU A 79 -13.03 -12.64 -7.86
C LEU A 79 -11.74 -13.05 -8.60
N LEU A 80 -11.31 -14.31 -8.43
CA LEU A 80 -10.12 -14.84 -9.10
C LEU A 80 -10.25 -14.84 -10.62
N GLN A 81 -11.38 -15.32 -11.18
CA GLN A 81 -11.58 -15.31 -12.63
C GLN A 81 -11.59 -13.87 -13.20
N SER A 82 -12.09 -12.90 -12.42
CA SER A 82 -12.14 -11.48 -12.80
C SER A 82 -10.79 -10.78 -12.68
N CYS A 83 -9.85 -11.34 -11.93
CA CYS A 83 -8.46 -10.88 -11.92
C CYS A 83 -7.73 -11.25 -13.22
N GLU A 84 -8.28 -12.16 -14.02
CA GLU A 84 -7.68 -12.63 -15.29
C GLU A 84 -6.23 -13.11 -15.12
N MET A 85 -6.01 -13.86 -14.05
CA MET A 85 -4.75 -14.53 -13.75
C MET A 85 -4.99 -16.04 -13.89
N ASP A 86 -4.02 -16.75 -14.46
CA ASP A 86 -4.15 -18.19 -14.76
C ASP A 86 -3.47 -19.08 -13.70
N VAL A 87 -2.90 -18.47 -12.65
CA VAL A 87 -2.38 -19.13 -11.45
C VAL A 87 -3.17 -18.62 -10.23
N PRO A 88 -3.08 -19.19 -9.03
CA PRO A 88 -3.68 -18.63 -7.81
C PRO A 88 -2.77 -17.56 -7.17
N PRO A 89 -3.32 -16.66 -6.34
CA PRO A 89 -2.52 -15.70 -5.60
C PRO A 89 -1.54 -16.43 -4.66
N PRO A 90 -0.36 -15.84 -4.37
CA PRO A 90 0.53 -16.36 -3.34
C PRO A 90 -0.24 -16.56 -2.03
N PRO A 91 -0.01 -17.68 -1.30
CA PRO A 91 -0.73 -17.95 -0.07
C PRO A 91 -0.67 -16.79 0.93
N GLU A 92 0.47 -16.12 1.06
CA GLU A 92 0.68 -14.97 1.95
C GLU A 92 -0.31 -13.85 1.63
N LEU A 93 -0.50 -13.53 0.35
CA LEU A 93 -1.47 -12.53 -0.09
C LEU A 93 -2.89 -12.98 0.23
N ALA A 94 -3.23 -14.23 -0.09
CA ALA A 94 -4.57 -14.75 0.13
C ALA A 94 -4.93 -14.82 1.63
N PHE A 95 -3.98 -15.23 2.49
CA PHE A 95 -4.17 -15.22 3.94
C PHE A 95 -4.30 -13.81 4.49
N SER A 96 -3.61 -12.82 3.90
CA SER A 96 -3.68 -11.43 4.35
C SER A 96 -5.06 -10.79 4.21
N LEU A 97 -5.94 -11.35 3.37
CA LEU A 97 -7.31 -10.84 3.21
C LEU A 97 -8.02 -10.69 4.57
N ARG A 98 -7.73 -11.56 5.55
CA ARG A 98 -8.35 -11.51 6.88
C ARG A 98 -8.01 -10.23 7.67
N ASP A 99 -6.91 -9.60 7.27
CA ASP A 99 -6.37 -8.40 7.87
C ASP A 99 -6.81 -7.13 7.11
N TRP A 100 -7.60 -7.27 6.04
CA TRP A 100 -8.15 -6.17 5.26
C TRP A 100 -9.46 -5.70 5.93
N ASP A 101 -9.59 -4.40 6.19
CA ASP A 101 -10.72 -3.79 6.90
C ASP A 101 -11.98 -3.71 6.01
N PHE A 102 -12.48 -4.88 5.58
CA PHE A 102 -13.63 -5.00 4.70
C PHE A 102 -14.92 -4.44 5.32
N PRO A 103 -15.76 -3.73 4.53
CA PRO A 103 -17.09 -3.37 4.98
C PRO A 103 -18.03 -4.58 4.95
N GLY A 104 -18.65 -4.91 6.09
CA GLY A 104 -19.63 -6.01 6.19
C GLY A 104 -19.05 -7.39 5.83
N ASN A 105 -19.75 -8.17 5.00
CA ASN A 105 -19.34 -9.53 4.58
C ASN A 105 -18.25 -9.50 3.47
N GLY A 106 -17.29 -8.58 3.56
CA GLY A 106 -16.84 -7.78 2.42
C GLY A 106 -15.83 -8.37 1.43
N LEU A 107 -15.58 -9.68 1.40
CA LEU A 107 -14.79 -10.29 0.31
C LEU A 107 -15.43 -10.00 -1.05
N GLY A 108 -16.77 -10.02 -1.13
CA GLY A 108 -17.54 -9.72 -2.34
C GLY A 108 -17.48 -8.26 -2.80
N HIS A 109 -16.98 -7.35 -1.97
CA HIS A 109 -16.79 -5.94 -2.31
C HIS A 109 -15.39 -5.65 -2.88
N THR A 110 -14.49 -6.64 -2.91
CA THR A 110 -13.13 -6.47 -3.42
C THR A 110 -13.16 -6.15 -4.91
N PRO A 111 -12.69 -4.95 -5.35
CA PRO A 111 -12.57 -4.66 -6.76
C PRO A 111 -11.53 -5.60 -7.40
N PRO A 112 -11.85 -6.31 -8.50
CA PRO A 112 -10.91 -7.24 -9.12
C PRO A 112 -9.57 -6.59 -9.52
N HIS A 113 -9.60 -5.33 -9.97
CA HIS A 113 -8.38 -4.60 -10.32
C HIS A 113 -7.48 -4.32 -9.12
N PHE A 114 -8.05 -4.11 -7.92
CA PHE A 114 -7.26 -3.94 -6.70
C PHE A 114 -6.52 -5.23 -6.33
N LEU A 115 -7.25 -6.36 -6.24
CA LEU A 115 -6.63 -7.64 -5.92
C LEU A 115 -5.60 -8.04 -6.99
N ARG A 116 -5.90 -7.82 -8.27
CA ARG A 116 -4.96 -8.07 -9.38
C ARG A 116 -3.69 -7.23 -9.24
N ALA A 117 -3.81 -5.96 -8.88
CA ALA A 117 -2.67 -5.08 -8.68
C ALA A 117 -1.78 -5.56 -7.51
N ALA A 118 -2.39 -5.84 -6.36
CA ALA A 118 -1.70 -6.39 -5.18
C ALA A 118 -0.99 -7.71 -5.50
N TRP A 119 -1.66 -8.59 -6.24
CA TRP A 119 -1.10 -9.87 -6.67
C TRP A 119 0.10 -9.71 -7.59
N LYS A 120 0.01 -8.86 -8.62
CA LYS A 120 1.14 -8.56 -9.49
C LYS A 120 2.32 -7.97 -8.72
N ALA A 121 2.05 -7.13 -7.70
CA ALA A 121 3.08 -6.57 -6.85
C ALA A 121 3.79 -7.64 -6.01
N CYS A 122 3.05 -8.59 -5.42
CA CYS A 122 3.65 -9.73 -4.72
C CYS A 122 4.54 -10.55 -5.66
N LEU A 123 4.07 -10.89 -6.87
CA LEU A 123 4.90 -11.62 -7.84
C LEU A 123 6.18 -10.86 -8.19
N ALA A 124 6.08 -9.55 -8.45
CA ALA A 124 7.23 -8.70 -8.72
C ALA A 124 8.23 -8.66 -7.55
N ALA A 125 7.72 -8.53 -6.32
CA ALA A 125 8.54 -8.55 -5.11
C ALA A 125 9.26 -9.90 -4.93
N ALA A 126 8.57 -11.02 -5.14
CA ALA A 126 9.18 -12.35 -5.10
C ALA A 126 10.28 -12.53 -6.16
N PHE A 127 10.03 -12.10 -7.40
CA PHE A 127 11.05 -12.13 -8.47
C PHE A 127 12.26 -11.24 -8.15
N ALA A 128 12.07 -10.16 -7.39
CA ALA A 128 13.15 -9.31 -6.89
C ALA A 128 13.87 -9.88 -5.65
N GLY A 129 13.51 -11.08 -5.19
CA GLY A 129 14.12 -11.73 -4.03
C GLY A 129 13.60 -11.24 -2.66
N ALA A 130 12.49 -10.50 -2.63
CA ALA A 130 11.89 -10.05 -1.37
C ALA A 130 11.18 -11.19 -0.64
N HIS A 131 11.20 -11.15 0.70
CA HIS A 131 10.42 -12.07 1.52
C HIS A 131 8.93 -11.68 1.48
N LEU A 132 8.10 -12.51 0.82
CA LEU A 132 6.69 -12.19 0.55
C LEU A 132 5.89 -11.87 1.79
N GLU A 133 6.08 -12.60 2.90
CA GLU A 133 5.38 -12.33 4.15
C GLU A 133 5.65 -10.91 4.67
N THR A 134 6.91 -10.46 4.58
CA THR A 134 7.30 -9.12 5.03
C THR A 134 6.69 -8.06 4.11
N PHE A 135 6.76 -8.27 2.79
CA PHE A 135 6.17 -7.36 1.81
C PHE A 135 4.65 -7.22 2.00
N VAL A 136 3.95 -8.35 2.13
CA VAL A 136 2.50 -8.36 2.36
C VAL A 136 2.14 -7.64 3.65
N ARG A 137 2.86 -7.92 4.75
CA ARG A 137 2.60 -7.30 6.06
C ARG A 137 2.88 -5.80 6.08
N GLN A 138 3.95 -5.35 5.43
CA GLN A 138 4.41 -3.95 5.50
C GLN A 138 3.82 -3.06 4.42
N GLU A 139 3.38 -3.61 3.28
CA GLU A 139 2.89 -2.82 2.15
C GLU A 139 1.45 -3.16 1.77
N ILE A 140 1.13 -4.42 1.50
CA ILE A 140 -0.22 -4.82 1.05
C ILE A 140 -1.26 -4.54 2.15
N VAL A 141 -1.04 -5.03 3.37
CA VAL A 141 -2.02 -4.94 4.46
C VAL A 141 -2.34 -3.49 4.83
N PRO A 142 -1.37 -2.58 5.06
CA PRO A 142 -1.68 -1.18 5.36
C PRO A 142 -2.48 -0.48 4.25
N VAL A 143 -2.09 -0.69 2.99
CA VAL A 143 -2.80 -0.12 1.83
C VAL A 143 -4.21 -0.69 1.73
N ALA A 144 -4.40 -1.99 1.93
CA ALA A 144 -5.73 -2.60 1.89
C ALA A 144 -6.63 -2.12 3.04
N ARG A 145 -6.11 -2.02 4.27
CA ARG A 145 -6.85 -1.47 5.41
C ARG A 145 -7.31 -0.06 5.15
N TRP A 146 -6.45 0.80 4.62
CA TRP A 146 -6.87 2.12 4.17
C TRP A 146 -7.96 2.03 3.09
N PHE A 147 -7.69 1.30 2.02
CA PHE A 147 -8.55 1.27 0.83
C PHE A 147 -9.99 0.86 1.16
N PHE A 148 -10.16 -0.14 2.02
CA PHE A 148 -11.47 -0.62 2.47
C PHE A 148 -12.01 0.18 3.66
N GLY A 149 -11.19 0.42 4.68
CA GLY A 149 -11.59 1.06 5.94
C GLY A 149 -11.92 2.55 5.80
N SER A 150 -11.29 3.27 4.88
CA SER A 150 -11.60 4.67 4.59
C SER A 150 -12.74 4.84 3.58
N GLY A 151 -13.21 3.76 2.96
CA GLY A 151 -14.19 3.81 1.87
C GLY A 151 -13.60 4.21 0.50
N ALA A 152 -12.29 4.38 0.38
CA ALA A 152 -11.63 4.83 -0.86
C ALA A 152 -11.95 3.92 -2.07
N PHE A 153 -12.22 2.64 -1.83
CA PHE A 153 -12.66 1.69 -2.87
C PHE A 153 -13.91 2.11 -3.65
N ARG A 154 -14.72 3.04 -3.13
CA ARG A 154 -15.92 3.58 -3.79
C ARG A 154 -15.65 4.84 -4.60
N GLU A 155 -14.57 5.55 -4.30
CA GLU A 155 -14.27 6.87 -4.84
C GLU A 155 -13.14 6.82 -5.88
N ILE A 156 -12.22 5.87 -5.75
CA ILE A 156 -11.08 5.74 -6.65
C ILE A 156 -11.53 5.30 -8.04
N ASP A 157 -11.06 6.02 -9.06
CA ASP A 157 -11.35 5.71 -10.45
C ASP A 157 -10.80 4.32 -10.82
N PRO A 158 -11.60 3.43 -11.46
CA PRO A 158 -11.12 2.15 -11.95
C PRO A 158 -9.87 2.24 -12.86
N GLY A 159 -9.68 3.36 -13.58
CA GLY A 159 -8.46 3.62 -14.35
C GLY A 159 -7.21 3.68 -13.47
N GLN A 160 -7.30 4.28 -12.28
CA GLN A 160 -6.22 4.32 -11.30
C GLN A 160 -5.86 2.94 -10.75
N LEU A 161 -6.86 2.07 -10.52
CA LEU A 161 -6.61 0.68 -10.10
C LEU A 161 -5.93 -0.13 -11.21
N LYS A 162 -6.31 0.09 -12.47
CA LYS A 162 -5.69 -0.56 -13.64
C LYS A 162 -4.24 -0.11 -13.88
N ALA A 163 -3.89 1.12 -13.48
CA ALA A 163 -2.52 1.63 -13.57
C ALA A 163 -1.52 0.85 -12.70
N GLY A 164 -2.01 0.05 -11.75
CA GLY A 164 -1.21 -0.90 -10.98
C GLY A 164 -0.86 -0.44 -9.57
N TRP A 165 -0.13 -1.29 -8.86
CA TRP A 165 0.06 -1.18 -7.42
C TRP A 165 0.75 0.11 -6.97
N ASN A 166 1.78 0.56 -7.70
CA ASN A 166 2.49 1.81 -7.38
C ASN A 166 1.57 3.05 -7.37
N THR A 167 0.52 3.05 -8.21
CA THR A 167 -0.48 4.13 -8.20
C THR A 167 -1.36 4.06 -6.96
N ILE A 168 -1.74 2.85 -6.54
CA ILE A 168 -2.54 2.64 -5.32
C ILE A 168 -1.72 3.03 -4.08
N CYS A 169 -0.45 2.62 -3.99
CA CYS A 169 0.45 3.05 -2.91
C CYS A 169 0.61 4.57 -2.86
N ARG A 170 0.62 5.24 -4.00
CA ARG A 170 0.67 6.70 -4.04
C ARG A 170 -0.59 7.33 -3.47
N LEU A 171 -1.76 6.84 -3.87
CA LEU A 171 -3.03 7.30 -3.32
C LEU A 171 -3.12 7.07 -1.82
N PHE A 172 -2.57 5.95 -1.34
CA PHE A 172 -2.41 5.68 0.09
C PHE A 172 -1.46 6.68 0.76
N ASP A 173 -0.27 6.91 0.20
CA ASP A 173 0.69 7.91 0.70
C ASP A 173 0.06 9.31 0.76
N ASP A 174 -0.68 9.71 -0.28
CA ASP A 174 -1.36 11.01 -0.37
C ASP A 174 -2.49 11.11 0.66
N TRP A 175 -3.31 10.07 0.82
CA TRP A 175 -4.35 10.03 1.87
C TRP A 175 -3.74 10.08 3.27
N CYS A 176 -2.67 9.31 3.49
CA CYS A 176 -1.91 9.33 4.73
C CYS A 176 -1.38 10.74 5.02
N TRP A 177 -1.05 11.53 4.00
CA TRP A 177 -0.66 12.92 4.19
C TRP A 177 -1.83 13.89 4.38
N GLU A 178 -2.93 13.71 3.66
CA GLU A 178 -4.07 14.63 3.72
C GLU A 178 -4.97 14.42 4.94
N LYS A 179 -5.08 13.18 5.42
CA LYS A 179 -6.04 12.77 6.45
C LYS A 179 -5.40 12.33 7.76
N ASN A 180 -4.07 12.26 7.85
CA ASN A 180 -3.39 11.80 9.06
C ASN A 180 -2.61 12.92 9.76
N PRO A 181 -3.14 13.49 10.85
CA PRO A 181 -2.34 14.12 11.90
C PRO A 181 -1.41 13.14 12.65
N TRP A 182 -1.43 11.84 12.31
CA TRP A 182 -0.81 10.73 13.05
C TRP A 182 0.08 9.81 12.20
N HIS A 183 0.79 10.33 11.20
CA HIS A 183 2.05 9.70 10.79
C HIS A 183 3.10 9.92 11.91
N GLY A 184 2.86 9.26 13.04
CA GLY A 184 3.33 9.70 14.35
C GLY A 184 2.64 11.01 14.76
N ARG A 185 2.52 11.28 16.07
CA ARG A 185 2.61 12.70 16.44
C ARG A 185 3.89 13.22 15.78
N ASP A 186 3.89 14.45 15.29
CA ASP A 186 5.15 15.12 14.96
C ASP A 186 6.16 14.82 16.06
N GLU A 187 7.14 13.97 15.78
CA GLU A 187 8.22 13.70 16.72
C GLU A 187 9.07 14.97 16.83
N TRP A 188 9.11 15.72 15.74
CA TRP A 188 9.62 17.08 15.69
C TRP A 188 8.61 17.96 14.97
N HIS A 189 8.36 19.15 15.52
CA HIS A 189 7.39 20.12 14.99
C HIS A 189 8.07 20.97 13.89
N PRO A 190 7.72 20.81 12.60
CA PRO A 190 8.14 21.74 11.55
C PRO A 190 7.24 22.97 11.55
N PHE A 191 7.78 24.18 11.36
CA PHE A 191 6.95 25.39 11.23
C PHE A 191 6.11 25.36 9.95
N ILE A 192 6.64 24.77 8.88
CA ILE A 192 5.96 24.56 7.61
C ILE A 192 5.79 23.07 7.36
N ARG A 193 4.54 22.59 7.35
CA ARG A 193 4.22 21.19 7.04
C ARG A 193 4.25 20.89 5.55
N PHE A 194 3.80 21.84 4.73
CA PHE A 194 3.87 21.72 3.28
C PHE A 194 3.87 23.09 2.61
N VAL A 195 4.38 23.13 1.39
CA VAL A 195 4.26 24.26 0.48
C VAL A 195 4.19 23.75 -0.96
N GLU A 196 3.46 24.45 -1.82
CA GLU A 196 3.48 24.22 -3.26
C GLU A 196 4.20 25.37 -3.95
N TRP A 197 5.07 25.05 -4.90
CA TRP A 197 5.80 26.03 -5.70
C TRP A 197 6.04 25.50 -7.11
N GLY A 198 5.45 26.16 -8.10
CA GLY A 198 5.46 25.68 -9.49
C GLY A 198 4.87 24.27 -9.62
N ASP A 199 5.63 23.37 -10.24
CA ASP A 199 5.29 21.94 -10.40
C ASP A 199 5.75 21.09 -9.21
N CYS A 200 6.25 21.69 -8.12
CA CYS A 200 6.71 20.99 -6.93
C CYS A 200 5.73 21.13 -5.76
N ARG A 201 5.56 20.04 -5.01
CA ARG A 201 4.94 20.00 -3.68
C ARG A 201 6.00 19.55 -2.69
N VAL A 202 6.30 20.36 -1.69
CA VAL A 202 7.30 20.09 -0.67
C VAL A 202 6.60 19.73 0.64
N LEU A 203 6.95 18.61 1.24
CA LEU A 203 6.26 18.00 2.39
C LEU A 203 7.22 17.73 3.54
N ALA A 204 6.88 18.13 4.75
CA ALA A 204 7.70 17.86 5.93
C ALA A 204 7.71 16.36 6.26
N LEU A 205 8.89 15.83 6.55
CA LEU A 205 9.08 14.49 7.09
C LEU A 205 9.18 14.64 8.61
N ALA A 206 8.05 14.57 9.31
CA ALA A 206 7.91 14.97 10.73
C ALA A 206 8.08 13.84 11.77
N SER A 207 8.50 12.64 11.34
CA SER A 207 8.69 11.47 12.22
C SER A 207 9.77 10.55 11.68
N GLU A 208 10.32 9.68 12.54
CA GLU A 208 11.35 8.72 12.15
C GLU A 208 10.82 7.76 11.07
N ALA A 209 9.56 7.35 11.20
CA ALA A 209 8.87 6.55 10.20
C ALA A 209 8.81 7.25 8.83
N ALA A 210 8.58 8.57 8.79
CA ALA A 210 8.57 9.34 7.56
C ALA A 210 9.98 9.42 6.92
N LEU A 211 11.03 9.62 7.73
CA LEU A 211 12.41 9.60 7.23
C LEU A 211 12.79 8.22 6.68
N ALA A 212 12.43 7.14 7.37
CA ALA A 212 12.70 5.77 6.94
C ALA A 212 11.93 5.41 5.65
N ALA A 213 10.71 5.92 5.47
CA ALA A 213 9.95 5.76 4.24
C ALA A 213 10.62 6.52 3.07
N GLU A 214 11.06 7.76 3.30
CA GLU A 214 11.76 8.56 2.28
C GLU A 214 13.12 7.93 1.92
N SER A 215 13.89 7.53 2.92
CA SER A 215 15.19 6.83 2.81
C SER A 215 15.10 5.63 1.85
N ARG A 216 14.12 4.74 2.09
CA ARG A 216 13.87 3.58 1.22
C ARG A 216 13.45 3.98 -0.20
N ALA A 217 12.54 4.94 -0.32
CA ALA A 217 11.99 5.34 -1.62
C ALA A 217 13.03 6.04 -2.51
N MET A 218 13.91 6.82 -1.90
CA MET A 218 14.91 7.63 -2.60
C MET A 218 16.31 6.98 -2.57
N ASN A 219 16.49 5.89 -1.83
CA ASN A 219 17.73 5.13 -1.68
C ASN A 219 18.91 6.02 -1.22
N HIS A 220 18.72 6.74 -0.11
CA HIS A 220 19.76 7.51 0.58
C HIS A 220 19.51 7.56 2.09
N CYS A 221 20.51 7.93 2.87
CA CYS A 221 20.53 7.76 4.32
C CYS A 221 19.85 8.88 5.12
N ILE A 222 18.75 9.49 4.63
CA ILE A 222 18.09 10.60 5.37
C ILE A 222 17.53 10.15 6.72
N GLU A 223 17.23 8.86 6.88
CA GLU A 223 16.85 8.27 8.17
C GLU A 223 17.86 8.52 9.30
N SER A 224 19.15 8.65 8.97
CA SER A 224 20.20 8.97 9.95
C SER A 224 20.07 10.35 10.59
N TYR A 225 19.19 11.21 10.06
CA TYR A 225 18.95 12.56 10.56
C TYR A 225 17.87 12.59 11.66
N ALA A 226 17.31 11.44 12.06
CA ALA A 226 16.24 11.38 13.08
C ALA A 226 16.62 12.11 14.38
N ASP A 227 17.83 11.90 14.89
CA ASP A 227 18.30 12.56 16.12
C ASP A 227 18.50 14.06 15.93
N LEU A 228 19.04 14.49 14.78
CA LEU A 228 19.17 15.92 14.45
C LEU A 228 17.79 16.61 14.36
N CYS A 229 16.80 15.90 13.83
CA CYS A 229 15.43 16.41 13.79
C CYS A 229 14.81 16.53 15.19
N ARG A 230 15.01 15.54 16.06
CA ARG A 230 14.54 15.57 17.47
C ARG A 230 15.15 16.73 18.25
N HIS A 231 16.44 17.00 18.06
CA HIS A 231 17.14 18.11 18.72
C HIS A 231 16.80 19.49 18.13
N GLY A 232 15.99 19.55 17.08
CA GLY A 232 15.63 20.83 16.46
C GLY A 232 16.73 21.41 15.59
N GLU A 233 17.74 20.64 15.22
CA GLU A 233 18.87 21.10 14.41
C GLU A 233 18.59 20.99 12.91
N VAL A 234 17.79 20.00 12.53
CA VAL A 234 17.41 19.77 11.13
C VAL A 234 15.90 19.60 10.98
N ARG A 235 15.38 19.98 9.83
CA ARG A 235 14.05 19.58 9.35
C ARG A 235 14.18 19.03 7.95
N ALA A 236 13.72 17.81 7.75
CA ALA A 236 13.77 17.17 6.44
C ALA A 236 12.42 17.29 5.71
N TYR A 237 12.51 17.34 4.39
CA TYR A 237 11.39 17.56 3.49
C TYR A 237 11.49 16.65 2.27
N SER A 238 10.37 16.05 1.87
CA SER A 238 10.23 15.37 0.58
C SER A 238 9.75 16.38 -0.46
N VAL A 239 10.50 16.56 -1.55
CA VAL A 239 10.08 17.33 -2.71
C VAL A 239 9.49 16.38 -3.73
N ARG A 240 8.24 16.62 -4.12
CA ARG A 240 7.47 15.77 -5.00
C ARG A 240 6.97 16.55 -6.22
N ASP A 241 6.81 15.85 -7.32
CA ASP A 241 6.09 16.36 -8.47
C ASP A 241 4.63 16.56 -8.09
N ARG A 242 4.10 17.75 -8.31
CA ARG A 242 2.77 18.14 -7.85
C ARG A 242 1.65 17.35 -8.53
N ARG A 243 1.82 17.00 -9.81
CA ARG A 243 0.78 16.32 -10.59
C ARG A 243 0.77 14.82 -10.35
N SER A 244 1.96 14.23 -10.34
CA SER A 244 2.14 12.78 -10.29
C SER A 244 2.48 12.26 -8.90
N GLY A 245 2.70 13.13 -7.90
CA GLY A 245 3.10 12.78 -6.53
C GLY A 245 4.48 12.09 -6.43
N LYS A 246 5.20 11.96 -7.56
CA LYS A 246 6.49 11.26 -7.61
C LYS A 246 7.52 12.02 -6.78
N ARG A 247 8.26 11.32 -5.91
CA ARG A 247 9.40 11.89 -5.18
C ARG A 247 10.49 12.29 -6.18
N LEU A 248 10.88 13.56 -6.13
CA LEU A 248 11.90 14.16 -6.99
C LEU A 248 13.21 14.35 -6.23
N ALA A 249 13.12 14.80 -4.98
CA ALA A 249 14.25 15.07 -4.12
C ALA A 249 13.87 14.99 -2.64
N THR A 250 14.88 14.96 -1.79
CA THR A 250 14.78 15.21 -0.36
C THR A 250 15.63 16.43 -0.04
N ALA A 251 15.07 17.36 0.73
CA ALA A 251 15.70 18.60 1.14
C ALA A 251 15.80 18.66 2.66
N THR A 252 16.81 19.34 3.19
CA THR A 252 16.96 19.61 4.62
C THR A 252 17.03 21.12 4.85
N MET A 253 16.34 21.59 5.89
CA MET A 253 16.59 22.89 6.49
C MET A 253 17.49 22.65 7.70
N GLN A 254 18.60 23.38 7.81
CA GLN A 254 19.55 23.27 8.91
C GLN A 254 19.50 24.55 9.74
N ARG A 255 19.65 24.39 11.05
CA ARG A 255 19.72 25.50 11.98
C ARG A 255 21.17 25.92 12.15
N GLU A 256 21.49 27.11 11.70
CA GLU A 256 22.81 27.73 11.88
C GLU A 256 22.78 28.71 13.05
N VAL A 257 23.74 28.56 13.96
CA VAL A 257 23.98 29.49 15.06
C VAL A 257 25.33 30.15 14.83
N SER A 258 25.32 31.47 14.60
CA SER A 258 26.53 32.27 14.43
C SER A 258 26.52 33.42 15.43
N GLY A 259 27.24 33.26 16.54
CA GLY A 259 27.23 34.21 17.64
C GLY A 259 25.85 34.26 18.32
N GLN A 260 25.24 35.44 18.35
CA GLN A 260 23.88 35.63 18.89
C GLN A 260 22.77 35.53 17.84
N VAL A 261 23.12 35.24 16.59
CA VAL A 261 22.14 35.12 15.49
C VAL A 261 21.89 33.65 15.20
N GLU A 262 20.63 33.25 15.32
CA GLU A 262 20.13 31.94 14.91
C GLU A 262 19.28 32.09 13.66
N ARG A 263 19.58 31.29 12.63
CA ARG A 263 18.81 31.27 11.38
C ARG A 263 18.66 29.84 10.88
N TRP A 264 17.61 29.59 10.13
CA TRP A 264 17.53 28.39 9.32
C TRP A 264 18.21 28.63 7.97
N CYS A 265 18.72 27.61 7.32
CA CYS A 265 19.23 27.70 5.96
C CYS A 265 18.94 26.41 5.20
N VAL A 266 19.00 26.46 3.88
CA VAL A 266 18.93 25.25 3.06
C VAL A 266 20.24 24.47 3.25
N GLY A 267 20.12 23.24 3.75
CA GLY A 267 21.22 22.28 3.78
C GLY A 267 21.29 21.48 2.49
N ASP A 268 21.29 20.15 2.62
CA ASP A 268 21.31 19.26 1.46
C ASP A 268 19.98 19.25 0.70
N VAL A 269 20.09 19.24 -0.63
CA VAL A 269 18.99 18.95 -1.57
C VAL A 269 19.46 17.87 -2.53
N LYS A 270 18.92 16.65 -2.40
CA LYS A 270 19.40 15.47 -3.11
C LYS A 270 18.27 14.69 -3.76
N GLY A 271 18.48 14.27 -5.00
CA GLY A 271 17.61 13.33 -5.70
C GLY A 271 17.89 11.88 -5.28
N ALA A 272 17.20 10.94 -5.92
CA ALA A 272 17.39 9.53 -5.64
C ALA A 272 18.86 9.10 -5.79
N ARG A 273 19.37 8.31 -4.83
CA ARG A 273 20.79 7.91 -4.74
C ARG A 273 21.76 9.08 -4.70
N ASN A 274 21.42 10.15 -3.98
CA ASN A 274 22.24 11.36 -3.83
C ASN A 274 22.55 12.11 -5.13
N LYS A 275 21.73 11.92 -6.18
CA LYS A 275 21.90 12.63 -7.46
C LYS A 275 21.64 14.13 -7.31
N THR A 276 22.31 14.92 -8.14
CA THR A 276 22.00 16.34 -8.31
C THR A 276 20.58 16.52 -8.84
N VAL A 277 19.92 17.60 -8.41
CA VAL A 277 18.52 17.92 -8.76
C VAL A 277 18.47 19.09 -9.74
N ALA A 278 17.34 19.25 -10.43
CA ALA A 278 17.13 20.37 -11.35
C ALA A 278 17.00 21.72 -10.61
N GLY A 279 17.30 22.82 -11.30
CA GLY A 279 17.19 24.19 -10.74
C GLY A 279 15.80 24.51 -10.17
N ALA A 280 14.74 24.08 -10.84
CA ALA A 280 13.36 24.27 -10.36
C ALA A 280 13.10 23.64 -8.97
N ILE A 281 13.79 22.55 -8.63
CA ILE A 281 13.71 21.94 -7.30
C ILE A 281 14.42 22.81 -6.27
N HIS A 282 15.59 23.37 -6.61
CA HIS A 282 16.27 24.34 -5.74
C HIS A 282 15.41 25.58 -5.49
N GLU A 283 14.75 26.11 -6.52
CA GLU A 283 13.85 27.27 -6.37
C GLU A 283 12.67 26.97 -5.43
N ALA A 284 12.08 25.77 -5.54
CA ALA A 284 11.01 25.35 -4.63
C ALA A 284 11.49 25.21 -3.18
N VAL A 285 12.71 24.71 -2.96
CA VAL A 285 13.32 24.59 -1.63
C VAL A 285 13.70 25.96 -1.05
N GLU A 286 14.16 26.89 -1.89
CA GLU A 286 14.39 28.28 -1.48
C GLU A 286 13.09 29.01 -1.11
N ALA A 287 12.01 28.73 -1.83
CA ALA A 287 10.68 29.24 -1.48
C ALA A 287 10.23 28.68 -0.12
N LEU A 288 10.42 27.39 0.14
CA LEU A 288 10.21 26.80 1.46
C LEU A 288 11.04 27.52 2.52
N ASN A 289 12.33 27.73 2.30
CA ASN A 289 13.22 28.38 3.27
C ASN A 289 12.70 29.77 3.64
N ARG A 290 12.30 30.59 2.67
CA ARG A 290 11.68 31.91 2.95
C ARG A 290 10.45 31.79 3.85
N CYS A 291 9.53 30.89 3.52
CA CYS A 291 8.35 30.65 4.36
C CYS A 291 8.73 30.16 5.76
N TYR A 292 9.76 29.33 5.86
CA TYR A 292 10.25 28.78 7.12
C TYR A 292 10.87 29.85 8.03
N GLN A 293 11.68 30.77 7.46
CA GLN A 293 12.20 31.93 8.17
C GLN A 293 11.07 32.81 8.71
N ASP A 294 10.10 33.14 7.86
CA ASP A 294 9.00 34.01 8.23
C ASP A 294 8.18 33.42 9.38
N ALA A 295 7.93 32.11 9.34
CA ALA A 295 7.23 31.41 10.40
C ALA A 295 8.05 31.38 11.71
N TRP A 296 9.35 31.08 11.63
CA TRP A 296 10.27 31.07 12.78
C TRP A 296 10.35 32.44 13.48
N GLN A 297 10.41 33.52 12.71
CA GLN A 297 10.44 34.89 13.22
C GLN A 297 9.14 35.24 13.96
N ARG A 298 7.98 34.83 13.44
CA ARG A 298 6.67 35.05 14.09
C ARG A 298 6.53 34.31 15.42
N GLU A 299 7.12 33.13 15.54
CA GLU A 299 7.12 32.35 16.79
C GLU A 299 8.11 32.86 17.84
N GLY A 300 8.83 33.95 17.56
CA GLY A 300 9.76 34.59 18.50
C GLY A 300 11.15 33.93 18.56
N GLY A 301 11.50 33.14 17.54
CA GLY A 301 12.77 32.42 17.46
C GLY A 301 14.01 33.30 17.38
N ALA A 302 13.88 34.58 17.02
CA ALA A 302 15.00 35.53 16.97
C ALA A 302 15.29 36.26 18.31
N THR A 303 14.45 36.10 19.34
CA THR A 303 14.51 36.97 20.54
C THR A 303 14.72 36.22 21.86
N ARG A 304 15.12 34.94 21.85
CA ARG A 304 15.43 34.17 23.07
C ARG A 304 16.92 33.97 23.28
N LEU A 305 17.62 35.06 23.57
CA LEU A 305 18.86 35.04 24.36
C LEU A 305 18.69 36.03 25.50
N ARG A 306 18.34 35.51 26.69
CA ARG A 306 18.57 36.16 27.98
C ARG A 306 19.58 35.33 28.74
#